data_AF-A0A353QYH2-F1
#
_entry.id   AF-A0A353QYH2-F1
#
_cell.length_a   1.000
_cell.length_b   1.000
_cell.length_c   1.000
_cell.angle_alpha   90.00
_cell.angle_beta   90.00
_cell.angle_gamma   90.00
#
_symmetry.space_group_name_H-M   'P 1'
#
loop_
_entity.id
_entity.type
_entity.pdbx_description
1 polymer ?
#
loop_
_entity_poly.entity_id
_entity_poly.type
_entity_poly.pdbx_seq_one_letter_code
_entity_poly.pdbx_strand_id
1 'polypeptide(L)'
;MQAGQRNFGLDVVRSIAIISVLVSHLYFLSDNIDLNALLNLKIFSLLFSFTGVNLFFVLSGYLIGKIIITLFSKELSISNIKTFYIRRWFRTLPLYYLSLLIYFLLRYDINIFSSFFLKFIVFLQTFDKNFYPIFFFPVSWSLAVEEWFYLLLPLILFVFFKKNLKQTNLYLNIIALITLITFVKIGYTLLSNQNLDLGTQSFLPFRFDSLLTGVVFASLKINNKD
;
A
#
# COMPACT_ATOMS: atom_id res chain seq x y z
N MET A 1 30.11 2.18 -0.65
CA MET A 1 28.73 1.67 -0.42
C MET A 1 28.68 0.24 -0.94
N GLN A 2 28.65 -0.77 -0.07
CA GLN A 2 28.43 -2.14 -0.54
C GLN A 2 27.04 -2.19 -1.20
N ALA A 3 27.00 -2.51 -2.49
CA ALA A 3 25.76 -2.85 -3.17
C ALA A 3 25.12 -4.00 -2.37
N GLY A 4 24.01 -3.71 -1.69
CA GLY A 4 23.33 -4.73 -0.90
C GLY A 4 23.01 -5.91 -1.79
N GLN A 5 23.44 -7.11 -1.37
CA GLN A 5 23.16 -8.36 -2.08
C GLN A 5 21.66 -8.42 -2.44
N ARG A 6 21.38 -8.53 -3.74
CA ARG A 6 20.00 -8.66 -4.23
C ARG A 6 19.38 -9.91 -3.62
N ASN A 7 18.21 -9.78 -3.00
CA ASN A 7 17.51 -10.92 -2.44
C ASN A 7 16.60 -11.51 -3.52
N PHE A 8 17.10 -12.55 -4.18
CA PHE A 8 16.40 -13.25 -5.26
C PHE A 8 14.99 -13.71 -4.85
N GLY A 9 14.83 -14.24 -3.63
CA GLY A 9 13.52 -14.69 -3.15
C GLY A 9 12.50 -13.56 -3.09
N LEU A 10 12.90 -12.37 -2.61
CA LEU A 10 11.99 -11.20 -2.62
C LEU A 10 11.66 -10.73 -4.04
N ASP A 11 12.59 -10.86 -4.98
CA ASP A 11 12.36 -10.48 -6.38
C ASP A 11 11.41 -11.45 -7.09
N VAL A 12 11.45 -12.75 -6.76
CA VAL A 12 10.48 -13.74 -7.23
C VAL A 12 9.08 -13.43 -6.70
N VAL A 13 8.93 -13.19 -5.40
CA VAL A 13 7.61 -12.87 -4.80
C VAL A 13 7.04 -11.58 -5.40
N ARG A 14 7.88 -10.55 -5.61
CA ARG A 14 7.46 -9.32 -6.33
C ARG A 14 6.97 -9.62 -7.74
N SER A 15 7.70 -10.42 -8.49
CA SER A 15 7.32 -10.79 -9.86
C SER A 15 5.96 -11.49 -9.90
N ILE A 16 5.72 -12.43 -8.98
CA ILE A 16 4.42 -13.11 -8.84
C ILE A 16 3.32 -12.10 -8.53
N ALA A 17 3.55 -11.19 -7.57
CA ALA A 17 2.58 -10.16 -7.21
C ALA A 17 2.26 -9.22 -8.39
N ILE A 18 3.27 -8.80 -9.18
CA ILE A 18 3.09 -7.98 -10.40
C ILE A 18 2.19 -8.69 -11.40
N ILE A 19 2.54 -9.92 -11.75
CA ILE A 19 1.81 -10.70 -12.75
C ILE A 19 0.36 -10.92 -12.31
N SER A 20 0.16 -11.27 -11.03
CA SER A 20 -1.15 -11.43 -10.40
C SER A 20 -2.03 -10.18 -10.57
N VAL A 21 -1.47 -8.99 -10.33
CA VAL A 21 -2.17 -7.71 -10.48
C VAL A 21 -2.44 -7.38 -11.95
N LEU A 22 -1.46 -7.57 -12.83
CA LEU A 22 -1.60 -7.29 -14.26
C LEU A 22 -2.69 -8.16 -14.91
N VAL A 23 -2.72 -9.46 -14.61
CA VAL A 23 -3.75 -10.36 -15.14
C VAL A 23 -5.15 -9.94 -14.69
N SER A 24 -5.31 -9.49 -13.44
CA SER A 24 -6.60 -8.95 -12.99
C SER A 24 -7.00 -7.69 -13.75
N HIS A 25 -6.07 -6.79 -14.07
CA HIS A 25 -6.37 -5.58 -14.84
C HIS A 25 -6.69 -5.87 -16.30
N LEU A 26 -6.07 -6.89 -16.91
CA LEU A 26 -6.40 -7.34 -18.26
C LEU A 26 -7.86 -7.82 -18.37
N TYR A 27 -8.39 -8.46 -17.32
CA TYR A 27 -9.80 -8.85 -17.27
C TYR A 27 -10.74 -7.63 -17.30
N PHE A 28 -10.39 -6.53 -16.61
CA PHE A 28 -11.21 -5.31 -16.66
C PHE A 28 -11.18 -4.60 -18.01
N LEU A 29 -10.23 -4.94 -18.90
CA LEU A 29 -10.13 -4.40 -20.25
C LEU A 29 -10.81 -5.30 -21.31
N SER A 30 -11.23 -6.51 -20.94
CA SER A 30 -11.65 -7.54 -21.88
C SER A 30 -13.14 -7.52 -22.23
N ASP A 31 -13.75 -6.34 -22.41
CA ASP A 31 -15.19 -6.16 -22.63
C ASP A 31 -15.79 -6.97 -23.82
N ASN A 32 -14.96 -7.64 -24.65
CA ASN A 32 -15.37 -8.39 -25.84
C ASN A 32 -14.77 -9.81 -25.97
N ILE A 33 -14.31 -10.46 -24.89
CA ILE A 33 -13.68 -11.80 -24.95
C ILE A 33 -14.66 -12.90 -24.51
N ASP A 34 -14.57 -14.09 -25.10
CA ASP A 34 -15.51 -15.21 -25.00
C ASP A 34 -15.91 -15.66 -23.56
N LEU A 35 -17.19 -15.98 -23.35
CA LEU A 35 -17.84 -16.14 -22.03
C LEU A 35 -17.27 -17.28 -21.15
N ASN A 36 -16.75 -18.35 -21.77
CA ASN A 36 -16.18 -19.49 -21.06
C ASN A 36 -14.71 -19.27 -20.63
N ALA A 37 -13.94 -18.46 -21.38
CA ALA A 37 -12.61 -18.02 -20.95
C ALA A 37 -12.71 -16.96 -19.84
N LEU A 38 -13.74 -16.10 -19.91
CA LEU A 38 -14.05 -15.08 -18.89
C LEU A 38 -14.39 -15.66 -17.52
N LEU A 39 -15.04 -16.82 -17.42
CA LEU A 39 -15.46 -17.40 -16.13
C LEU A 39 -14.26 -17.84 -15.27
N ASN A 40 -13.27 -18.49 -15.89
CA ASN A 40 -12.01 -18.86 -15.23
C ASN A 40 -11.16 -17.62 -14.91
N LEU A 41 -11.13 -16.63 -15.81
CA LEU A 41 -10.43 -15.36 -15.58
C LEU A 41 -11.11 -14.48 -14.52
N LYS A 42 -12.43 -14.56 -14.33
CA LYS A 42 -13.18 -13.80 -13.32
C LYS A 42 -12.90 -14.32 -11.92
N ILE A 43 -12.93 -15.63 -11.73
CA ILE A 43 -12.55 -16.28 -10.47
C ILE A 43 -11.07 -16.00 -10.18
N PHE A 44 -10.21 -16.11 -11.20
CA PHE A 44 -8.80 -15.76 -11.07
C PHE A 44 -8.61 -14.28 -10.70
N SER A 45 -9.24 -13.35 -11.41
CA SER A 45 -9.18 -11.90 -11.13
C SER A 45 -9.61 -11.56 -9.71
N LEU A 46 -10.74 -12.09 -9.24
CA LEU A 46 -11.25 -11.87 -7.88
C LEU A 46 -10.31 -12.43 -6.80
N LEU A 47 -9.75 -13.61 -7.00
CA LEU A 47 -8.87 -14.27 -6.03
C LEU A 47 -7.45 -13.66 -6.01
N PHE A 48 -6.95 -13.22 -7.17
CA PHE A 48 -5.54 -12.87 -7.36
C PHE A 48 -5.26 -11.37 -7.39
N SER A 49 -6.24 -10.50 -7.68
CA SER A 49 -6.02 -9.04 -7.65
C SER A 49 -5.67 -8.56 -6.24
N PHE A 50 -6.54 -8.85 -5.28
CA PHE A 50 -6.36 -8.41 -3.90
C PHE A 50 -5.19 -9.14 -3.23
N THR A 51 -5.01 -10.43 -3.52
CA THR A 51 -3.88 -11.20 -2.99
C THR A 51 -2.55 -10.67 -3.49
N GLY A 52 -2.46 -10.31 -4.79
CA GLY A 52 -1.27 -9.69 -5.36
C GLY A 52 -0.96 -8.33 -4.74
N VAL A 53 -1.96 -7.46 -4.56
CA VAL A 53 -1.78 -6.16 -3.90
C VAL A 53 -1.40 -6.33 -2.41
N ASN A 54 -2.02 -7.27 -1.70
CA ASN A 54 -1.68 -7.56 -0.30
C ASN A 54 -0.23 -8.03 -0.16
N LEU A 55 0.25 -8.90 -1.06
CA LEU A 55 1.65 -9.32 -1.10
C LEU A 55 2.58 -8.13 -1.34
N PHE A 56 2.22 -7.23 -2.26
CA PHE A 56 2.95 -5.98 -2.49
C PHE A 56 3.05 -5.11 -1.24
N PHE A 57 1.93 -4.92 -0.55
CA PHE A 57 1.86 -4.16 0.69
C PHE A 57 2.72 -4.79 1.79
N VAL A 58 2.66 -6.11 2.00
CA VAL A 58 3.53 -6.81 2.96
C VAL A 58 5.00 -6.62 2.60
N LEU A 59 5.37 -6.76 1.33
CA LEU A 59 6.75 -6.57 0.87
C LEU A 59 7.24 -5.12 1.01
N SER A 60 6.37 -4.14 0.75
CA SER A 60 6.68 -2.73 0.93
C SER A 60 6.87 -2.41 2.41
N GLY A 61 5.95 -2.88 3.26
CA GLY A 61 6.03 -2.77 4.70
C GLY A 61 7.31 -3.41 5.26
N TYR A 62 7.70 -4.58 4.76
CA TYR A 62 8.95 -5.25 5.15
C TYR A 62 10.19 -4.43 4.77
N LEU A 63 10.27 -3.94 3.54
CA LEU A 63 11.41 -3.15 3.08
C LEU A 63 11.55 -1.86 3.90
N ILE A 64 10.43 -1.16 4.11
CA ILE A 64 10.43 0.13 4.79
C ILE A 64 10.61 -0.02 6.29
N GLY A 65 9.92 -0.99 6.90
CA GLY A 65 10.11 -1.35 8.29
C GLY A 65 11.59 -1.57 8.56
N LYS A 66 12.28 -2.34 7.71
CA LYS A 66 13.73 -2.55 7.85
C LYS A 66 14.52 -1.25 7.76
N ILE A 67 14.25 -0.41 6.76
CA ILE A 67 14.95 0.88 6.58
C ILE A 67 14.73 1.79 7.79
N ILE A 68 13.48 1.99 8.20
CA ILE A 68 13.13 2.91 9.28
C ILE A 68 13.64 2.39 10.62
N ILE A 69 13.41 1.11 10.96
CA ILE A 69 13.92 0.54 12.21
C ILE A 69 15.44 0.67 12.28
N THR A 70 16.16 0.42 11.18
CA THR A 70 17.63 0.57 11.14
C THR A 70 18.08 2.03 11.27
N LEU A 71 17.36 2.97 10.65
CA LEU A 71 17.65 4.40 10.80
C LEU A 71 17.45 4.84 12.25
N PHE A 72 16.38 4.37 12.88
CA PHE A 72 15.98 4.75 14.24
C PHE A 72 16.83 4.08 15.32
N SER A 73 17.34 2.87 15.08
CA SER A 73 18.25 2.19 16.02
C SER A 73 19.65 2.80 16.07
N LYS A 74 20.09 3.45 14.99
CA LYS A 74 21.41 4.11 14.92
C LYS A 74 21.37 5.53 15.45
N GLU A 75 20.55 6.39 14.84
CA GLU A 75 20.45 7.79 15.22
C GLU A 75 19.13 8.40 14.74
N LEU A 76 18.30 8.81 15.70
CA LEU A 76 17.03 9.47 15.45
C LEU A 76 17.25 10.94 15.09
N SER A 77 17.35 11.26 13.79
CA SER A 77 17.47 12.64 13.32
C SER A 77 16.41 13.02 12.29
N ILE A 78 15.93 14.26 12.36
CA ILE A 78 15.00 14.84 11.38
C ILE A 78 15.62 14.81 9.97
N SER A 79 16.95 14.97 9.87
CA SER A 79 17.70 14.88 8.61
C SER A 79 17.59 13.50 7.96
N ASN A 80 17.67 12.43 8.75
CA ASN A 80 17.53 11.05 8.26
C ASN A 80 16.11 10.80 7.72
N ILE A 81 15.09 11.29 8.44
CA ILE A 81 13.68 11.19 8.00
C ILE A 81 13.44 11.99 6.71
N LYS A 82 13.98 13.21 6.62
CA LYS A 82 13.89 14.04 5.40
C LYS A 82 14.55 13.34 4.22
N THR A 83 15.72 12.76 4.42
CA THR A 83 16.46 12.02 3.38
C THR A 83 15.67 10.79 2.91
N PHE A 84 14.99 10.10 3.83
CA PHE A 84 14.10 8.99 3.50
C PHE A 84 12.96 9.43 2.58
N TYR A 85 12.23 10.51 2.93
CA TYR A 85 11.13 11.02 2.12
C TYR A 85 11.59 11.47 0.73
N ILE A 86 12.68 12.24 0.66
CA ILE A 86 13.22 12.71 -0.63
C ILE A 86 13.53 11.54 -1.55
N ARG A 87 14.32 10.56 -1.08
CA ARG A 87 14.70 9.41 -1.92
C ARG A 87 13.50 8.63 -2.42
N ARG A 88 12.45 8.56 -1.60
CA ARG A 88 11.24 7.82 -1.92
C ARG A 88 10.38 8.57 -2.93
N TRP A 89 10.08 9.84 -2.66
CA TRP A 89 9.23 10.65 -3.51
C TRP A 89 9.84 10.88 -4.90
N PHE A 90 11.15 11.07 -5.02
CA PHE A 90 11.80 11.14 -6.34
C PHE A 90 11.74 9.83 -7.12
N ARG A 91 11.46 8.70 -6.48
CA ARG A 91 11.31 7.41 -7.14
C ARG A 91 9.87 7.12 -7.56
N THR A 92 8.88 7.48 -6.73
CA THR A 92 7.46 7.10 -6.95
C THR A 92 6.64 8.22 -7.58
N LEU A 93 6.79 9.46 -7.12
CA LEU A 93 5.92 10.57 -7.52
C LEU A 93 6.06 10.99 -8.99
N PRO A 94 7.27 11.06 -9.61
CA PRO A 94 7.37 11.46 -11.02
C PRO A 94 6.59 10.55 -11.95
N LEU A 95 6.69 9.23 -11.76
CA LEU A 95 5.96 8.25 -12.57
C LEU A 95 4.46 8.28 -12.27
N TYR A 96 4.07 8.49 -11.01
CA TYR A 96 2.67 8.66 -10.65
C TYR A 96 2.05 9.85 -11.38
N TYR A 97 2.64 11.04 -11.25
CA TYR A 97 2.08 12.25 -11.86
C TYR A 97 2.12 12.19 -13.39
N LEU A 98 3.13 11.55 -13.98
CA LEU A 98 3.15 11.29 -15.42
C LEU A 98 2.00 10.37 -15.84
N SER A 99 1.78 9.26 -15.12
CA SER A 99 0.67 8.35 -15.42
C SER A 99 -0.70 9.01 -15.24
N LEU A 100 -0.85 9.83 -14.20
CA LEU A 100 -2.05 10.59 -13.91
C LEU A 100 -2.34 11.60 -15.04
N LEU A 101 -1.31 12.33 -15.48
CA LEU A 101 -1.42 13.25 -16.60
C LEU A 101 -1.84 12.55 -17.90
N ILE A 102 -1.17 11.44 -18.25
CA ILE A 102 -1.52 10.65 -19.44
C ILE A 102 -2.97 10.15 -19.34
N TYR A 103 -3.37 9.63 -18.18
CA TYR A 103 -4.73 9.14 -17.96
C TYR A 103 -5.77 10.25 -18.18
N PHE A 104 -5.52 11.44 -17.63
CA PHE A 104 -6.40 12.59 -17.81
C PHE A 104 -6.49 13.04 -19.28
N LEU A 105 -5.36 13.10 -19.99
CA LEU A 105 -5.35 13.48 -21.41
C LEU A 105 -6.12 12.50 -22.28
N LEU A 106 -6.07 11.19 -21.98
CA LEU A 106 -6.77 10.16 -22.73
C LEU A 106 -8.28 10.12 -22.46
N ARG A 107 -8.71 10.37 -21.21
CA ARG A 107 -10.13 10.30 -20.84
C ARG A 107 -10.90 11.58 -21.16
N TYR A 108 -10.19 12.72 -21.28
CA TYR A 108 -10.69 14.07 -21.58
C TYR A 108 -12.13 14.35 -21.10
N ASP A 109 -12.28 14.58 -19.80
CA ASP A 109 -13.52 15.06 -19.19
C ASP A 109 -13.21 16.18 -18.19
N ILE A 110 -13.53 17.41 -18.57
CA ILE A 110 -13.21 18.64 -17.81
C ILE A 110 -13.98 18.72 -16.48
N ASN A 111 -15.22 18.24 -16.44
CA ASN A 111 -16.06 18.34 -15.25
C ASN A 111 -15.64 17.32 -14.19
N ILE A 112 -15.25 16.12 -14.64
CA ILE A 112 -14.70 15.09 -13.76
C ILE A 112 -13.30 15.48 -13.27
N PHE A 113 -12.48 16.06 -14.15
CA PHE A 113 -11.14 16.57 -13.81
C PHE A 113 -11.20 17.57 -12.66
N SER A 114 -12.00 18.63 -12.77
CA SER A 114 -12.09 19.66 -11.74
C SER A 114 -12.55 19.13 -10.39
N SER A 115 -13.40 18.09 -10.39
CA SER A 115 -14.00 17.52 -9.19
C SER A 115 -13.04 16.62 -8.39
N PHE A 116 -12.07 15.98 -9.05
CA PHE A 116 -11.16 15.01 -8.42
C PHE A 116 -9.69 15.37 -8.45
N PHE A 117 -9.29 16.38 -9.22
CA PHE A 117 -7.88 16.75 -9.39
C PHE A 117 -7.11 16.86 -8.07
N LEU A 118 -7.62 17.66 -7.12
CA LEU A 118 -6.98 17.80 -5.81
C LEU A 118 -6.88 16.48 -5.07
N LYS A 119 -7.90 15.62 -5.15
CA LYS A 119 -7.89 14.33 -4.45
C LYS A 119 -6.73 13.45 -4.93
N PHE A 120 -6.46 13.40 -6.23
CA PHE A 120 -5.35 12.62 -6.76
C PHE A 120 -3.98 13.26 -6.49
N ILE A 121 -3.87 14.58 -6.52
CA ILE A 121 -2.60 15.26 -6.24
C ILE A 121 -2.12 15.03 -4.81
N VAL A 122 -3.03 15.02 -3.84
CA VAL A 122 -2.70 14.84 -2.41
C VAL A 122 -3.09 13.47 -1.85
N PHE A 123 -3.35 12.49 -2.71
CA PHE A 123 -3.68 11.11 -2.33
C PHE A 123 -4.91 10.95 -1.42
N LEU A 124 -5.92 11.83 -1.56
CA LEU A 124 -7.16 11.79 -0.77
C LEU A 124 -8.25 10.89 -1.38
N GLN A 125 -8.06 10.33 -2.58
CA GLN A 125 -9.03 9.47 -3.24
C GLN A 125 -9.39 8.21 -2.41
N THR A 126 -8.50 7.77 -1.52
CA THR A 126 -8.68 6.60 -0.66
C THR A 126 -9.54 6.86 0.58
N PHE A 127 -9.85 8.13 0.87
CA PHE A 127 -10.74 8.53 1.96
C PHE A 127 -12.17 8.82 1.50
N ASP A 128 -12.42 8.80 0.19
CA ASP A 128 -13.73 9.10 -0.36
C ASP A 128 -14.70 7.93 -0.13
N LYS A 129 -15.78 8.21 0.62
CA LYS A 129 -16.82 7.22 0.96
C LYS A 129 -17.62 6.73 -0.24
N ASN A 130 -17.69 7.53 -1.30
CA ASN A 130 -18.45 7.17 -2.50
C ASN A 130 -17.63 6.31 -3.45
N PHE A 131 -16.32 6.13 -3.19
CA PHE A 131 -15.36 5.34 -3.95
C PHE A 131 -15.24 5.71 -5.45
N TYR A 132 -16.02 6.68 -5.92
CA TYR A 132 -16.03 7.16 -7.29
C TYR A 132 -14.65 7.62 -7.78
N PRO A 133 -13.84 8.34 -6.98
CA PRO A 133 -12.47 8.66 -7.39
C PRO A 133 -11.62 7.41 -7.62
N ILE A 134 -11.82 6.34 -6.83
CA ILE A 134 -11.06 5.10 -7.00
C ILE A 134 -11.42 4.44 -8.33
N PHE A 135 -12.70 4.41 -8.70
CA PHE A 135 -13.12 3.89 -10.00
C PHE A 135 -12.68 4.76 -11.18
N PHE A 136 -12.48 6.07 -10.96
CA PHE A 136 -11.97 6.96 -12.00
C PHE A 136 -10.52 6.64 -12.38
N PHE A 137 -9.63 6.39 -11.42
CA PHE A 137 -8.25 5.97 -11.72
C PHE A 137 -7.86 4.75 -10.86
N PRO A 138 -8.31 3.53 -11.25
CA PRO A 138 -8.28 2.33 -10.41
C PRO A 138 -6.90 1.82 -10.03
N VAL A 139 -5.86 2.21 -10.76
CA VAL A 139 -4.49 1.80 -10.43
C VAL A 139 -3.86 2.65 -9.32
N SER A 140 -4.44 3.80 -8.98
CA SER A 140 -3.80 4.78 -8.09
C SER A 140 -4.02 4.56 -6.59
N TRP A 141 -5.07 3.84 -6.20
CA TRP A 141 -5.45 3.75 -4.79
C TRP A 141 -4.39 3.02 -3.96
N SER A 142 -3.74 2.00 -4.52
CA SER A 142 -2.74 1.22 -3.78
C SER A 142 -1.50 2.06 -3.48
N LEU A 143 -1.06 2.87 -4.45
CA LEU A 143 0.03 3.83 -4.24
C LEU A 143 -0.36 4.92 -3.23
N ALA A 144 -1.59 5.41 -3.26
CA ALA A 144 -2.06 6.39 -2.27
C ALA A 144 -1.99 5.84 -0.85
N VAL A 145 -2.46 4.61 -0.62
CA VAL A 145 -2.34 3.92 0.68
C VAL A 145 -0.87 3.84 1.12
N GLU A 146 0.00 3.44 0.19
CA GLU A 146 1.43 3.36 0.40
C GLU A 146 2.04 4.70 0.83
N GLU A 147 1.80 5.79 0.10
CA GLU A 147 2.37 7.10 0.41
C GLU A 147 1.95 7.63 1.79
N TRP A 148 0.69 7.45 2.17
CA TRP A 148 0.22 7.76 3.52
C TRP A 148 0.86 6.91 4.59
N PHE A 149 1.05 5.61 4.34
CA PHE A 149 1.78 4.75 5.25
C PHE A 149 3.23 5.20 5.43
N TYR A 150 3.89 5.61 4.34
CA TYR A 150 5.26 6.11 4.38
C TYR A 150 5.38 7.41 5.15
N LEU A 151 4.39 8.28 5.03
CA LEU A 151 4.30 9.51 5.79
C LEU A 151 4.09 9.23 7.28
N LEU A 152 3.15 8.35 7.63
CA LEU A 152 2.74 8.12 9.02
C LEU A 152 3.72 7.24 9.80
N LEU A 153 4.31 6.21 9.19
CA LEU A 153 5.13 5.24 9.91
C LEU A 153 6.36 5.86 10.61
N PRO A 154 7.19 6.71 9.97
CA PRO A 154 8.28 7.41 10.65
C PRO A 154 7.80 8.29 11.81
N LEU A 155 6.67 8.97 11.66
CA LEU A 155 6.12 9.85 12.70
C LEU A 155 5.64 9.04 13.92
N ILE A 156 4.92 7.95 13.67
CA ILE A 156 4.48 7.00 14.70
C ILE A 156 5.70 6.48 15.44
N LEU A 157 6.69 5.95 14.71
CA LEU A 157 7.91 5.42 15.30
C LEU A 157 8.70 6.52 16.05
N PHE A 158 8.71 7.76 15.59
CA PHE A 158 9.40 8.87 16.26
C PHE A 158 8.81 9.14 17.64
N VAL A 159 7.48 9.14 17.75
CA VAL A 159 6.78 9.33 19.03
C VAL A 159 7.03 8.15 19.98
N PHE A 160 7.04 6.91 19.47
CA PHE A 160 7.20 5.71 20.29
C PHE A 160 8.66 5.44 20.71
N PHE A 161 9.64 5.64 19.82
CA PHE A 161 11.06 5.43 20.14
C PHE A 161 11.63 6.54 21.04
N LYS A 162 11.16 7.80 20.91
CA LYS A 162 11.57 8.87 21.82
C LYS A 162 11.22 8.57 23.29
N LYS A 163 10.23 7.70 23.54
CA LYS A 163 9.83 7.26 24.88
C LYS A 163 10.68 6.10 25.45
N ASN A 164 11.81 5.73 24.85
CA ASN A 164 12.65 4.59 25.27
C ASN A 164 11.87 3.28 25.41
N LEU A 165 10.87 3.05 24.55
CA LEU A 165 10.16 1.78 24.55
C LEU A 165 11.12 0.67 24.13
N LYS A 166 11.24 -0.35 24.99
CA LYS A 166 11.94 -1.59 24.64
C LYS A 166 11.40 -2.10 23.31
N GLN A 167 12.29 -2.60 22.46
CA GLN A 167 11.94 -3.15 21.14
C GLN A 167 10.85 -4.23 21.23
N THR A 168 10.72 -4.88 22.39
CA THR A 168 9.65 -5.82 22.70
C THR A 168 8.25 -5.20 22.78
N ASN A 169 8.14 -4.00 23.34
CA ASN A 169 6.86 -3.29 23.43
C ASN A 169 6.39 -2.80 22.07
N LEU A 170 7.32 -2.53 21.15
CA LEU A 170 7.01 -2.04 19.82
C LEU A 170 6.30 -3.09 18.95
N TYR A 171 6.75 -4.35 18.94
CA TYR A 171 6.06 -5.39 18.16
C TYR A 171 4.67 -5.69 18.74
N LEU A 172 4.52 -5.73 20.07
CA LEU A 172 3.22 -5.92 20.71
C LEU A 172 2.24 -4.80 20.35
N ASN A 173 2.71 -3.55 20.35
CA ASN A 173 1.90 -2.40 19.94
C ASN A 173 1.50 -2.46 18.46
N ILE A 174 2.41 -2.88 17.57
CA ILE A 174 2.09 -3.04 16.14
C ILE A 174 1.07 -4.17 15.94
N ILE A 175 1.24 -5.31 16.62
CA ILE A 175 0.29 -6.42 16.56
C ILE A 175 -1.08 -5.99 17.10
N ALA A 176 -1.12 -5.29 18.23
CA ALA A 176 -2.36 -4.74 18.79
C ALA A 176 -3.04 -3.74 17.84
N LEU A 177 -2.26 -2.95 17.10
CA LEU A 177 -2.79 -2.05 16.08
C LEU A 177 -3.36 -2.83 14.88
N ILE A 178 -2.68 -3.87 14.42
CA ILE A 178 -3.18 -4.75 13.33
C ILE A 178 -4.49 -5.42 13.76
N THR A 179 -4.56 -5.96 14.98
CA THR A 179 -5.78 -6.63 15.48
C THR A 179 -6.92 -5.63 15.62
N LEU A 180 -6.66 -4.43 16.14
CA LEU A 180 -7.66 -3.36 16.24
C LEU A 180 -8.20 -2.97 14.85
N ILE A 181 -7.32 -2.73 13.87
CA ILE A 181 -7.72 -2.39 12.50
C ILE A 181 -8.56 -3.51 11.89
N THR A 182 -8.14 -4.76 12.07
CA THR A 182 -8.86 -5.94 11.55
C THR A 182 -10.24 -6.06 12.19
N PHE A 183 -10.35 -5.85 13.50
CA PHE A 183 -11.61 -5.89 14.23
C PHE A 183 -12.57 -4.78 13.77
N VAL A 184 -12.09 -3.54 13.63
CA VAL A 184 -12.89 -2.41 13.13
C VAL A 184 -13.36 -2.67 11.69
N LYS A 185 -12.49 -3.22 10.84
CA LYS A 185 -12.83 -3.59 9.46
C LYS A 185 -13.93 -4.65 9.40
N ILE A 186 -13.82 -5.70 10.20
CA ILE A 186 -14.85 -6.74 10.31
C ILE A 186 -16.16 -6.12 10.80
N GLY A 187 -16.12 -5.34 11.89
CA GLY A 187 -17.31 -4.66 12.43
C GLY A 187 -17.99 -3.73 11.41
N TYR A 188 -17.21 -2.93 10.68
CA TYR A 188 -17.72 -2.07 9.61
C TYR A 188 -18.39 -2.88 8.50
N THR A 189 -17.78 -3.99 8.07
CA THR A 189 -18.33 -4.85 7.02
C THR A 189 -19.65 -5.49 7.47
N LEU A 190 -19.72 -5.96 8.72
CA LEU A 190 -20.94 -6.54 9.29
C LEU A 190 -22.07 -5.51 9.45
N LEU A 191 -21.74 -4.27 9.83
CA LEU A 191 -22.74 -3.21 10.07
C LEU A 191 -23.24 -2.53 8.80
N SER A 192 -22.42 -2.47 7.75
CA SER A 192 -22.75 -1.76 6.52
C SER A 192 -23.61 -2.58 5.54
N ASN A 193 -23.81 -3.89 5.80
CA ASN A 193 -24.41 -4.84 4.84
C ASN A 193 -23.78 -4.79 3.44
N GLN A 194 -22.60 -4.19 3.31
CA GLN A 194 -21.83 -4.15 2.08
C GLN A 194 -21.00 -5.42 2.02
N ASN A 195 -20.98 -6.08 0.86
CA ASN A 195 -19.99 -7.09 0.58
C ASN A 195 -18.58 -6.47 0.71
N LEU A 196 -17.54 -7.30 0.86
CA LEU A 196 -16.13 -6.90 0.76
C LEU A 196 -15.82 -6.40 -0.67
N ASP A 197 -16.39 -5.26 -1.04
CA ASP A 197 -16.27 -4.64 -2.33
C ASP A 197 -14.96 -3.85 -2.43
N LEU A 198 -14.59 -3.48 -3.66
CA LEU A 198 -13.40 -2.68 -3.95
C LEU A 198 -13.35 -1.40 -3.09
N GLY A 199 -14.48 -0.80 -2.73
CA GLY A 199 -14.52 0.38 -1.88
C GLY A 199 -14.04 0.12 -0.46
N THR A 200 -14.66 -0.82 0.24
CA THR A 200 -14.30 -1.23 1.60
C THR A 200 -12.86 -1.74 1.66
N GLN A 201 -12.45 -2.42 0.59
CA GLN A 201 -11.13 -2.94 0.40
C GLN A 201 -10.10 -1.84 0.11
N SER A 202 -10.41 -0.80 -0.64
CA SER A 202 -9.45 0.26 -0.96
C SER A 202 -9.43 1.39 0.08
N PHE A 203 -10.28 1.32 1.11
CA PHE A 203 -10.29 2.27 2.22
C PHE A 203 -9.01 2.21 3.04
N LEU A 204 -8.38 3.39 3.19
CA LEU A 204 -6.99 3.50 3.64
C LEU A 204 -6.70 2.90 5.02
N PRO A 205 -7.47 3.19 6.09
CA PRO A 205 -7.24 2.61 7.41
C PRO A 205 -7.24 1.08 7.41
N PHE A 206 -8.04 0.45 6.56
CA PHE A 206 -8.21 -1.00 6.50
C PHE A 206 -7.12 -1.73 5.72
N ARG A 207 -6.15 -0.99 5.15
CA ARG A 207 -5.01 -1.55 4.42
C ARG A 207 -3.69 -1.47 5.14
N PHE A 208 -3.63 -0.68 6.21
CA PHE A 208 -2.43 -0.62 7.04
C PHE A 208 -2.14 -1.97 7.72
N ASP A 209 -3.13 -2.86 7.86
CA ASP A 209 -2.97 -4.24 8.34
C ASP A 209 -1.84 -5.00 7.60
N SER A 210 -1.89 -5.03 6.28
CA SER A 210 -0.93 -5.72 5.41
C SER A 210 0.46 -5.08 5.43
N LEU A 211 0.53 -3.74 5.40
CA LEU A 211 1.79 -2.99 5.50
C LEU A 211 2.46 -3.18 6.87
N LEU A 212 1.69 -3.10 7.95
CA LEU A 212 2.19 -3.32 9.31
C LEU A 212 2.65 -4.77 9.52
N THR A 213 1.97 -5.75 8.90
CA THR A 213 2.43 -7.15 8.90
C THR A 213 3.85 -7.27 8.30
N GLY A 214 4.12 -6.55 7.21
CA GLY A 214 5.47 -6.42 6.66
C GLY A 214 6.48 -5.84 7.66
N VAL A 215 6.11 -4.77 8.36
CA VAL A 215 6.96 -4.16 9.40
C VAL A 215 7.27 -5.13 10.54
N VAL A 216 6.30 -5.96 10.96
CA VAL A 216 6.52 -7.03 11.94
C VAL A 216 7.59 -8.00 11.44
N PHE A 217 7.48 -8.51 10.21
CA PHE A 217 8.52 -9.38 9.65
C PHE A 217 9.90 -8.72 9.59
N ALA A 218 9.95 -7.42 9.30
CA ALA A 218 11.21 -6.68 9.30
C ALA A 218 11.84 -6.61 10.68
N SER A 219 11.04 -6.33 11.71
CA SER A 219 11.50 -6.28 13.11
C SER A 219 12.04 -7.63 13.59
N LEU A 220 11.34 -8.73 13.30
CA LEU A 220 11.79 -10.09 13.64
C LEU A 220 13.13 -10.43 13.00
N LYS A 221 13.33 -10.03 11.74
CA LYS A 221 14.59 -10.29 11.04
C LYS A 221 15.77 -9.51 11.61
N ILE A 222 15.53 -8.33 12.17
CA ILE A 222 16.55 -7.50 12.81
C ILE A 222 16.92 -8.09 14.17
N ASN A 223 15.93 -8.41 15.01
CA ASN A 223 16.18 -8.98 16.35
C ASN A 223 16.93 -10.32 16.32
N ASN A 224 16.70 -11.17 15.31
CA ASN A 224 17.40 -12.46 15.19
C ASN A 224 18.87 -12.34 14.72
N LYS A 225 19.38 -11.13 14.49
CA LYS A 225 20.78 -10.88 14.11
C LYS A 225 21.64 -10.32 15.24
N ASP A 226 21.02 -9.93 16.35
CA ASP A 226 21.66 -9.52 17.60
C ASP A 226 21.69 -10.72 18.56
#